data_AF-A0A1E7FX67-F1
#
_entry.id   AF-A0A1E7FX67-F1
#
_cell.length_a   1.000
_cell.length_b   1.000
_cell.length_c   1.000
_cell.angle_alpha   90.00
_cell.angle_beta   90.00
_cell.angle_gamma   90.00
#
_symmetry.space_group_name_H-M   'P 1'
#
loop_
_entity.id
_entity.type
_entity.pdbx_description
1 polymer ?
#
loop_
_entity_poly.entity_id
_entity_poly.type
_entity_poly.pdbx_seq_one_letter_code
_entity_poly.pdbx_strand_id
1 'polypeptide(L)'
;MSAVFASTTNSPVQAADPDVVIVGLDSYLYRIIRVKEATQQEKRLIQTGKFKDTQRANVKLAVRFMVQNYRLSDSVVGASSFLSGTSSMRAVETGQMAVANLQTILEYFDSSDIENIKVGKNSMNGKEDLVIKGLDATKSKLDEFLLLFDQDTVAKIKAQVQEENELNRKEFDPNLGDIINLPPPS
;
A
#
# COMPACT_ATOMS: atom_id res chain seq x y z
N MET A 1 34.00 50.12 19.88
CA MET A 1 34.54 48.93 20.56
C MET A 1 33.41 47.95 20.71
N SER A 2 33.35 46.97 19.81
CA SER A 2 32.32 45.92 19.76
C SER A 2 32.66 44.79 20.73
N ALA A 3 31.67 44.31 21.49
CA ALA A 3 31.76 43.03 22.18
C ALA A 3 30.81 42.04 21.51
N VAL A 4 31.39 40.90 21.15
CA VAL A 4 30.84 39.82 20.34
C VAL A 4 29.99 38.90 21.22
N PHE A 5 28.76 38.60 20.79
CA PHE A 5 27.97 37.49 21.32
C PHE A 5 28.30 36.22 20.54
N ALA A 6 28.80 35.19 21.23
CA ALA A 6 28.88 33.83 20.71
C ALA A 6 28.30 32.89 21.78
N SER A 7 27.05 32.46 21.59
CA SER A 7 26.47 31.34 22.31
C SER A 7 26.44 30.17 21.34
N THR A 8 27.44 29.29 21.44
CA THR A 8 27.51 28.04 20.68
C THR A 8 26.83 26.96 21.50
N THR A 9 25.55 26.71 21.29
CA THR A 9 24.90 25.53 21.86
C THR A 9 25.27 24.31 21.01
N ASN A 10 26.28 23.59 21.47
CA ASN A 10 26.56 22.22 21.04
C ASN A 10 25.39 21.33 21.52
N SER A 11 24.46 21.01 20.63
CA SER A 11 23.55 19.89 20.87
C SER A 11 24.33 18.58 20.68
N PRO A 12 24.27 17.64 21.64
CA PRO A 12 24.90 16.34 21.46
C PRO A 12 24.23 15.60 20.30
N VAL A 13 25.03 15.16 19.34
CA VAL A 13 24.62 14.25 18.27
C VAL A 13 24.14 12.97 18.95
N GLN A 14 22.82 12.77 18.96
CA GLN A 14 22.19 11.54 19.41
C GLN A 14 22.69 10.42 18.49
N ALA A 15 23.45 9.47 19.06
CA ALA A 15 23.89 8.29 18.35
C ALA A 15 22.66 7.56 17.79
N ALA A 16 22.63 7.35 16.48
CA ALA A 16 21.59 6.55 15.83
C ALA A 16 21.64 5.13 16.39
N ASP A 17 20.48 4.65 16.81
CA ASP A 17 20.24 3.28 17.25
C ASP A 17 20.62 2.30 16.11
N PRO A 18 21.46 1.27 16.34
CA PRO A 18 21.95 0.37 15.28
C PRO A 18 20.87 -0.48 14.60
N ASP A 19 19.61 -0.42 15.07
CA ASP A 19 18.46 -1.09 14.46
C ASP A 19 17.58 -0.15 13.59
N VAL A 20 18.01 1.10 13.38
CA VAL A 20 17.42 1.96 12.35
C VAL A 20 17.92 1.45 10.99
N VAL A 21 17.23 0.44 10.45
CA VAL A 21 17.25 0.19 9.02
C VAL A 21 16.85 1.52 8.37
N ILE A 22 17.79 2.25 7.78
CA ILE A 22 17.48 3.41 6.95
C ILE A 22 16.69 2.87 5.76
N VAL A 23 15.38 2.84 5.91
CA VAL A 23 14.46 2.44 4.85
C VAL A 23 14.53 3.55 3.80
N GLY A 24 15.31 3.31 2.74
CA GLY A 24 15.45 4.25 1.64
C GLY A 24 14.13 4.45 0.89
N LEU A 25 14.04 5.56 0.13
CA LEU A 25 12.88 5.90 -0.71
C LEU A 25 12.37 4.70 -1.52
N ASP A 26 13.28 3.96 -2.16
CA ASP A 26 12.99 2.75 -2.94
C ASP A 26 12.12 1.74 -2.16
N SER A 27 12.42 1.51 -0.88
CA SER A 27 11.69 0.55 -0.05
C SER A 27 10.28 1.03 0.32
N TYR A 28 10.11 2.34 0.56
CA TYR A 28 8.79 2.91 0.79
C TYR A 28 7.93 2.87 -0.48
N LEU A 29 8.50 3.28 -1.62
CA LEU A 29 7.80 3.24 -2.91
C LEU A 29 7.45 1.79 -3.30
N TYR A 30 8.33 0.83 -3.02
CA TYR A 30 8.06 -0.59 -3.25
C TYR A 30 6.81 -1.06 -2.49
N ARG A 31 6.73 -0.77 -1.18
CA ARG A 31 5.55 -1.13 -0.36
C ARG A 31 4.28 -0.47 -0.88
N ILE A 32 4.34 0.80 -1.26
CA ILE A 32 3.20 1.54 -1.80
C ILE A 32 2.72 0.94 -3.13
N ILE A 33 3.65 0.61 -4.04
CA ILE A 33 3.34 -0.03 -5.32
C ILE A 33 2.73 -1.42 -5.11
N ARG A 34 3.23 -2.20 -4.13
CA ARG A 34 2.64 -3.50 -3.77
C ARG A 34 1.22 -3.37 -3.22
N VAL A 35 0.93 -2.35 -2.42
CA VAL A 35 -0.45 -2.05 -1.98
C VAL A 35 -1.33 -1.71 -3.17
N LYS A 36 -0.87 -0.83 -4.07
CA LYS A 36 -1.61 -0.50 -5.30
C LYS A 36 -1.95 -1.76 -6.08
N GLU A 37 -0.98 -2.64 -6.32
CA GLU A 37 -1.23 -3.90 -7.02
C GLU A 37 -2.25 -4.78 -6.27
N ALA A 38 -2.10 -4.91 -4.96
CA ALA A 38 -3.01 -5.70 -4.12
C ALA A 38 -4.46 -5.19 -4.23
N THR A 39 -4.70 -3.88 -4.33
CA THR A 39 -6.06 -3.34 -4.54
C THR A 39 -6.68 -3.81 -5.86
N GLN A 40 -5.88 -3.90 -6.93
CA GLN A 40 -6.35 -4.34 -8.25
C GLN A 40 -6.62 -5.84 -8.27
N GLN A 41 -5.72 -6.61 -7.66
CA GLN A 41 -5.86 -8.04 -7.47
C GLN A 41 -7.13 -8.38 -6.68
N GLU A 42 -7.34 -7.74 -5.53
CA GLU A 42 -8.52 -7.95 -4.68
C GLU A 42 -9.81 -7.57 -5.41
N LYS A 43 -9.84 -6.42 -6.10
CA LYS A 43 -10.97 -6.01 -6.92
C LYS A 43 -11.33 -7.08 -7.96
N ARG A 44 -10.34 -7.64 -8.65
CA ARG A 44 -10.56 -8.69 -9.65
C ARG A 44 -11.12 -9.96 -9.00
N LEU A 45 -10.61 -10.35 -7.84
CA LEU A 45 -11.12 -11.52 -7.11
C LEU A 45 -12.60 -11.33 -6.74
N ILE A 46 -12.96 -10.17 -6.18
CA ILE A 46 -14.34 -9.80 -5.85
C ILE A 46 -15.23 -9.86 -7.10
N GLN A 47 -14.80 -9.25 -8.20
CA GLN A 47 -15.59 -9.18 -9.44
C GLN A 47 -15.75 -10.53 -10.14
N THR A 48 -14.72 -11.38 -10.11
CA THR A 48 -14.73 -12.66 -10.82
C THR A 48 -15.30 -13.80 -10.00
N GLY A 49 -15.33 -13.67 -8.66
CA GLY A 49 -15.72 -14.76 -7.77
C GLY A 49 -14.73 -15.93 -7.77
N LYS A 50 -13.58 -15.81 -8.45
CA LYS A 50 -12.59 -16.87 -8.55
C LYS A 50 -11.67 -16.76 -7.34
N PHE A 51 -11.89 -17.59 -6.32
CA PHE A 51 -11.01 -17.72 -5.15
C PHE A 51 -10.40 -19.11 -5.15
N LYS A 52 -9.10 -19.22 -4.88
CA LYS A 52 -8.38 -20.52 -4.83
C LYS A 52 -8.91 -21.41 -3.71
N ASP A 53 -9.28 -20.80 -2.59
CA ASP A 53 -9.70 -21.43 -1.36
C ASP A 53 -10.54 -20.46 -0.52
N THR A 54 -11.42 -21.02 0.30
CA THR A 54 -12.39 -20.28 1.13
C THR A 54 -11.74 -19.25 2.07
N GLN A 55 -10.46 -19.41 2.42
CA GLN A 55 -9.71 -18.47 3.27
C GLN A 55 -9.27 -17.21 2.51
N ARG A 56 -8.90 -17.31 1.23
CA ARG A 56 -8.62 -16.13 0.38
C ARG A 56 -9.87 -15.35 0.01
N ALA A 57 -11.04 -15.87 0.37
CA ALA A 57 -12.30 -15.19 0.21
C ALA A 57 -12.55 -14.15 1.33
N ASN A 58 -11.61 -13.92 2.27
CA ASN A 58 -11.74 -12.91 3.33
C ASN A 58 -11.21 -11.54 2.92
N VAL A 59 -12.08 -10.74 2.30
CA VAL A 59 -11.77 -9.39 1.81
C VAL A 59 -11.32 -8.45 2.94
N LYS A 60 -11.93 -8.56 4.12
CA LYS A 60 -11.55 -7.77 5.30
C LYS A 60 -10.09 -8.05 5.70
N LEU A 61 -9.71 -9.33 5.70
CA LEU A 61 -8.33 -9.73 6.00
C LEU A 61 -7.35 -9.25 4.92
N ALA A 62 -7.71 -9.35 3.65
CA ALA A 62 -6.89 -8.85 2.55
C ALA A 62 -6.63 -7.34 2.69
N VAL A 63 -7.66 -6.54 2.93
CA VAL A 63 -7.54 -5.09 3.15
C VAL A 63 -6.72 -4.79 4.41
N ARG A 64 -6.90 -5.55 5.50
CA ARG A 64 -6.10 -5.40 6.71
C ARG A 64 -4.61 -5.66 6.44
N PHE A 65 -4.28 -6.67 5.65
CA PHE A 65 -2.90 -6.93 5.24
C PHE A 65 -2.33 -5.82 4.36
N MET A 66 -3.12 -5.21 3.48
CA MET A 66 -2.68 -4.05 2.69
C MET A 66 -2.21 -2.89 3.60
N VAL A 67 -2.92 -2.63 4.69
CA VAL A 67 -2.57 -1.55 5.63
C VAL A 67 -1.41 -1.96 6.53
N GLN A 68 -1.48 -3.15 7.15
CA GLN A 68 -0.58 -3.56 8.23
C GLN A 68 0.75 -4.11 7.70
N ASN A 69 0.74 -5.06 6.77
CA ASN A 69 1.96 -5.74 6.34
C ASN A 69 2.87 -4.82 5.53
N TYR A 70 2.29 -3.91 4.77
CA TYR A 70 3.04 -2.89 4.03
C TYR A 70 3.28 -1.62 4.85
N ARG A 71 2.78 -1.55 6.09
CA ARG A 71 2.85 -0.36 6.95
C ARG A 71 2.52 0.90 6.15
N LEU A 72 1.36 0.92 5.49
CA LEU A 72 1.06 1.87 4.42
C LEU A 72 1.19 3.32 4.89
N SER A 73 0.66 3.64 6.08
CA SER A 73 0.77 4.99 6.67
C SER A 73 2.22 5.41 6.90
N ASP A 74 3.02 4.55 7.53
CA ASP A 74 4.45 4.81 7.76
C ASP A 74 5.21 4.95 6.44
N SER A 75 4.86 4.15 5.43
CA SER A 75 5.50 4.19 4.12
C SER A 75 5.17 5.47 3.37
N VAL A 76 3.94 5.96 3.47
CA VAL A 76 3.53 7.26 2.93
C VAL A 76 4.30 8.39 3.59
N VAL A 77 4.36 8.41 4.93
CA VAL A 77 5.07 9.46 5.68
C VAL A 77 6.57 9.40 5.39
N GLY A 78 7.14 8.19 5.41
CA GLY A 78 8.55 7.93 5.11
C GLY A 78 8.94 8.39 3.71
N ALA A 79 8.20 7.99 2.66
CA ALA A 79 8.45 8.46 1.30
C ALA A 79 8.28 9.98 1.18
N SER A 80 7.27 10.57 1.82
CA SER A 80 7.01 12.02 1.76
C SER A 80 8.15 12.86 2.35
N SER A 81 8.95 12.30 3.27
CA SER A 81 10.12 12.97 3.84
C SER A 81 11.26 13.21 2.83
N PHE A 82 11.25 12.51 1.69
CA PHE A 82 12.21 12.72 0.59
C PHE A 82 11.79 13.86 -0.36
N LEU A 83 10.60 14.44 -0.16
CA LEU A 83 10.13 15.62 -0.86
C LEU A 83 10.34 16.86 0.01
N SER A 84 10.36 18.04 -0.62
CA SER A 84 10.49 19.31 0.10
C SER A 84 9.27 20.22 -0.10
N GLY A 85 9.07 21.13 0.85
CA GLY A 85 8.05 22.17 0.77
C GLY A 85 6.63 21.63 0.58
N THR A 86 5.90 22.25 -0.36
CA THR A 86 4.49 21.93 -0.65
C THR A 86 4.30 20.52 -1.20
N SER A 87 5.28 19.96 -1.91
CA SER A 87 5.21 18.59 -2.43
C SER A 87 5.19 17.55 -1.31
N SER A 88 5.95 17.77 -0.23
CA SER A 88 5.94 16.87 0.94
C SER A 88 4.58 16.88 1.65
N MET A 89 4.02 18.07 1.90
CA MET A 89 2.68 18.19 2.51
C MET A 89 1.60 17.54 1.65
N ARG A 90 1.63 17.78 0.33
CA ARG A 90 0.68 17.17 -0.62
C ARG A 90 0.82 15.66 -0.68
N ALA A 91 2.04 15.13 -0.58
CA ALA A 91 2.28 13.70 -0.56
C ALA A 91 1.70 13.06 0.70
N VAL A 92 1.93 13.66 1.88
CA VAL A 92 1.32 13.18 3.13
C VAL A 92 -0.20 13.21 3.03
N GLU A 93 -0.80 14.32 2.60
CA GLU A 93 -2.25 14.45 2.46
C GLU A 93 -2.81 13.38 1.50
N THR A 94 -2.27 13.30 0.29
CA THR A 94 -2.74 12.38 -0.76
C THR A 94 -2.59 10.92 -0.34
N GLY A 95 -1.45 10.56 0.25
CA GLY A 95 -1.20 9.19 0.70
C GLY A 95 -2.04 8.80 1.91
N GLN A 96 -2.28 9.72 2.85
CA GLN A 96 -3.17 9.46 3.99
C GLN A 96 -4.63 9.31 3.56
N MET A 97 -5.08 9.97 2.48
CA MET A 97 -6.39 9.67 1.89
C MET A 97 -6.48 8.21 1.39
N ALA A 98 -5.40 7.64 0.84
CA ALA A 98 -5.38 6.24 0.44
C ALA A 98 -5.48 5.30 1.66
N VAL A 99 -4.79 5.63 2.76
CA VAL A 99 -4.91 4.91 4.04
C VAL A 99 -6.35 4.98 4.56
N ALA A 100 -6.93 6.18 4.59
CA ALA A 100 -8.29 6.42 5.07
C ALA A 100 -9.32 5.62 4.26
N ASN A 101 -9.21 5.58 2.93
CA ASN A 101 -10.10 4.76 2.09
C ASN A 101 -10.09 3.27 2.47
N LEU A 102 -8.91 2.69 2.76
CA LEU A 102 -8.80 1.31 3.22
C LEU A 102 -9.35 1.13 4.64
N GLN A 103 -9.13 2.11 5.54
CA GLN A 103 -9.70 2.09 6.89
C GLN A 103 -11.22 2.15 6.86
N THR A 104 -11.82 2.99 6.01
CA THR A 104 -13.28 3.04 5.81
C THR A 104 -13.84 1.68 5.38
N ILE A 105 -13.14 0.94 4.50
CA ILE A 105 -13.55 -0.42 4.15
C ILE A 105 -13.55 -1.33 5.40
N LEU A 106 -12.50 -1.27 6.23
CA LEU A 106 -12.37 -2.08 7.44
C LEU A 106 -13.47 -1.76 8.47
N GLU A 107 -13.69 -0.48 8.76
CA GLU A 107 -14.73 0.01 9.67
C GLU A 107 -16.13 -0.46 9.22
N TYR A 108 -16.37 -0.48 7.91
CA TYR A 108 -17.63 -0.93 7.34
C TYR A 108 -17.87 -2.44 7.51
N PHE A 109 -16.79 -3.22 7.68
CA PHE A 109 -16.89 -4.64 8.04
C PHE A 109 -16.96 -4.88 9.55
N ASP A 110 -16.28 -4.07 10.36
CA ASP A 110 -16.32 -4.14 11.82
C ASP A 110 -17.70 -3.74 12.38
N SER A 111 -18.35 -2.74 11.79
CA SER A 111 -19.71 -2.30 12.14
C SER A 111 -20.81 -3.32 11.84
N SER A 112 -20.48 -4.46 11.24
CA SER A 112 -21.44 -5.44 10.73
C SER A 112 -21.33 -6.82 11.39
N ASP A 113 -20.52 -6.98 12.45
CA ASP A 113 -20.25 -8.26 13.13
C ASP A 113 -19.81 -9.39 12.17
N ILE A 114 -19.18 -9.04 11.04
CA ILE A 114 -18.73 -10.03 10.06
C ILE A 114 -17.21 -10.22 10.18
N GLU A 115 -16.82 -11.24 10.94
CA GLU A 115 -15.40 -11.63 11.07
C GLU A 115 -14.89 -12.39 9.84
N ASN A 116 -15.79 -13.07 9.12
CA ASN A 116 -15.46 -13.97 8.01
C ASN A 116 -16.39 -13.76 6.81
N ILE A 117 -16.26 -12.62 6.15
CA ILE A 117 -16.88 -12.41 4.85
C ILE A 117 -16.16 -13.32 3.88
N LYS A 118 -16.80 -14.42 3.48
CA LYS A 118 -16.37 -15.17 2.30
C LYS A 118 -16.79 -14.37 1.06
N VAL A 119 -16.26 -14.64 -0.12
CA VAL A 119 -16.78 -14.12 -1.39
C VAL A 119 -17.44 -15.25 -2.16
N GLY A 120 -18.68 -15.03 -2.56
CA GLY A 120 -19.62 -15.95 -3.18
C GLY A 120 -20.95 -15.20 -3.37
N LYS A 121 -21.80 -15.62 -4.30
CA LYS A 121 -23.11 -14.98 -4.51
C LYS A 121 -23.85 -14.93 -3.16
N ASN A 122 -23.96 -13.75 -2.55
CA ASN A 122 -24.58 -13.42 -1.25
C ASN A 122 -23.67 -13.27 -0.02
N SER A 123 -22.35 -13.31 -0.13
CA SER A 123 -21.48 -13.40 1.06
C SER A 123 -20.91 -12.07 1.56
N MET A 124 -20.83 -11.02 0.73
CA MET A 124 -20.56 -9.65 1.21
C MET A 124 -21.86 -8.88 1.49
N ASN A 125 -23.02 -9.53 1.42
CA ASN A 125 -24.34 -8.94 1.70
C ASN A 125 -24.65 -7.67 0.87
N GLY A 126 -24.26 -7.63 -0.42
CA GLY A 126 -24.51 -6.48 -1.31
C GLY A 126 -23.51 -5.33 -1.16
N LYS A 127 -22.40 -5.54 -0.44
CA LYS A 127 -21.38 -4.53 -0.12
C LYS A 127 -20.20 -4.52 -1.09
N GLU A 128 -20.23 -5.41 -2.09
CA GLU A 128 -19.20 -5.55 -3.11
C GLU A 128 -18.86 -4.19 -3.76
N ASP A 129 -19.89 -3.40 -4.11
CA ASP A 129 -19.74 -2.11 -4.76
C ASP A 129 -19.03 -1.07 -3.89
N LEU A 130 -19.30 -1.05 -2.58
CA LEU A 130 -18.64 -0.13 -1.65
C LEU A 130 -17.15 -0.47 -1.56
N VAL A 131 -16.84 -1.76 -1.45
CA VAL A 131 -15.47 -2.23 -1.34
C VAL A 131 -14.70 -1.97 -2.64
N ILE A 132 -15.29 -2.28 -3.79
CA ILE A 132 -14.69 -2.00 -5.11
C ILE A 132 -14.40 -0.50 -5.26
N LYS A 133 -15.36 0.37 -4.91
CA LYS A 133 -15.16 1.83 -4.94
C LYS A 133 -14.04 2.29 -4.01
N GLY A 134 -13.97 1.73 -2.80
CA GLY A 134 -12.89 2.04 -1.86
C GLY A 134 -11.52 1.59 -2.39
N LEU A 135 -11.42 0.40 -2.97
CA LEU A 135 -10.18 -0.11 -3.61
C LEU A 135 -9.75 0.77 -4.79
N ASP A 136 -10.71 1.18 -5.65
CA ASP A 136 -10.44 2.09 -6.77
C ASP A 136 -9.98 3.47 -6.29
N ALA A 137 -10.62 4.02 -5.26
CA ALA A 137 -10.25 5.30 -4.67
C ALA A 137 -8.85 5.24 -4.05
N THR A 138 -8.51 4.16 -3.34
CA THR A 138 -7.16 3.91 -2.84
C THR A 138 -6.16 3.88 -3.98
N LYS A 139 -6.40 3.07 -5.03
CA LYS A 139 -5.51 3.00 -6.21
C LYS A 139 -5.29 4.38 -6.81
N SER A 140 -6.35 5.16 -7.04
CA SER A 140 -6.26 6.50 -7.61
C SER A 140 -5.40 7.43 -6.76
N LYS A 141 -5.56 7.39 -5.43
CA LYS A 141 -4.75 8.21 -4.53
C LYS A 141 -3.30 7.78 -4.48
N LEU A 142 -3.02 6.47 -4.56
CA LEU A 142 -1.64 5.99 -4.69
C LEU A 142 -1.02 6.36 -6.03
N ASP A 143 -1.79 6.35 -7.12
CA ASP A 143 -1.33 6.86 -8.42
C ASP A 143 -0.98 8.35 -8.35
N GLU A 144 -1.85 9.18 -7.78
CA GLU A 144 -1.59 10.61 -7.54
C GLU A 144 -0.36 10.83 -6.65
N PHE A 145 -0.20 10.03 -5.60
CA PHE A 145 0.95 10.09 -4.70
C PHE A 145 2.27 9.81 -5.44
N LEU A 146 2.30 8.75 -6.26
CA LEU A 146 3.49 8.34 -7.01
C LEU A 146 3.91 9.37 -8.08
N LEU A 147 3.00 10.22 -8.55
CA LEU A 147 3.31 11.31 -9.49
C LEU A 147 4.12 12.44 -8.85
N LEU A 148 4.22 12.49 -7.52
CA LEU A 148 4.99 13.52 -6.80
C LEU A 148 6.49 13.22 -6.74
N PHE A 149 6.90 12.02 -7.13
CA PHE A 149 8.27 11.54 -7.07
C PHE A 149 8.94 11.56 -8.45
N ASP A 150 10.26 11.38 -8.46
CA ASP A 150 11.01 11.15 -9.69
C ASP A 150 10.48 9.90 -10.42
N GLN A 151 10.13 10.07 -11.70
CA GLN A 151 9.43 9.03 -12.44
C GLN A 151 10.35 7.89 -12.88
N ASP A 152 11.66 8.12 -13.03
CA ASP A 152 12.63 7.06 -13.31
C ASP A 152 12.78 6.12 -12.11
N THR A 153 12.84 6.69 -10.91
CA THR A 153 12.83 5.94 -9.65
C THR A 153 11.54 5.13 -9.52
N VAL A 154 10.38 5.74 -9.74
CA VAL A 154 9.09 5.02 -9.69
C VAL A 154 9.02 3.91 -10.74
N ALA A 155 9.50 4.16 -11.96
CA ALA A 155 9.51 3.18 -13.05
C ALA A 155 10.42 1.98 -12.73
N LYS A 156 11.61 2.22 -12.18
CA LYS A 156 12.52 1.17 -11.72
C LYS A 156 11.85 0.24 -10.71
N ILE A 157 11.18 0.80 -9.70
CA ILE A 157 10.50 -0.02 -8.68
C ILE A 157 9.28 -0.75 -9.24
N LYS A 158 8.53 -0.12 -10.15
CA LYS A 158 7.44 -0.81 -10.88
C LYS A 158 7.97 -1.99 -11.70
N ALA A 159 9.10 -1.83 -12.38
CA ALA A 159 9.73 -2.90 -13.15
C ALA A 159 10.16 -4.06 -12.25
N GLN A 160 10.74 -3.76 -11.09
CA GLN A 160 11.08 -4.79 -10.09
C GLN A 160 9.84 -5.57 -9.65
N VAL A 161 8.75 -4.89 -9.29
CA VAL A 161 7.49 -5.55 -8.89
C VAL A 161 6.94 -6.41 -10.02
N GLN A 162 6.99 -5.92 -11.26
CA GLN A 162 6.57 -6.68 -12.43
C GLN A 162 7.43 -7.93 -12.66
N GLU A 163 8.75 -7.82 -12.55
CA GLU A 163 9.65 -8.97 -12.68
C GLU A 163 9.39 -10.02 -11.60
N GLU A 164 9.25 -9.62 -10.34
CA GLU A 164 8.89 -10.51 -9.23
C GLU A 164 7.56 -11.23 -9.50
N ASN A 165 6.59 -10.54 -10.08
CA ASN A 165 5.31 -11.10 -10.46
C ASN A 165 5.40 -12.09 -11.64
N GLU A 166 6.26 -11.83 -12.61
CA GLU A 166 6.52 -12.74 -13.72
C GLU A 166 7.26 -14.00 -13.26
N LEU A 167 8.22 -13.86 -12.35
CA LEU A 167 8.89 -15.00 -11.70
C LEU A 167 7.89 -15.83 -10.90
N ASN A 168 7.06 -15.20 -10.07
CA ASN A 168 5.98 -15.87 -9.34
C ASN A 168 5.03 -16.64 -10.27
N ARG A 169 4.76 -16.12 -11.48
CA ARG A 169 3.93 -16.80 -12.49
C ARG A 169 4.65 -17.99 -13.12
N LYS A 170 5.95 -17.87 -13.41
CA LYS A 170 6.77 -18.94 -14.01
C LYS A 170 7.04 -20.08 -13.04
N GLU A 171 7.26 -19.76 -11.77
CA GLU A 171 7.57 -20.72 -10.70
C GLU A 171 6.33 -21.34 -10.06
N PHE A 172 5.13 -20.90 -10.48
CA PHE A 172 3.90 -21.43 -9.96
C PHE A 172 3.73 -22.91 -10.37
N ASP A 173 3.68 -23.79 -9.37
CA ASP A 173 3.43 -25.22 -9.57
C ASP A 173 1.99 -25.45 -10.08
N PRO A 174 1.81 -25.93 -11.32
CA PRO A 174 0.49 -26.20 -11.90
C PRO A 174 -0.32 -27.24 -11.12
N ASN A 175 0.35 -28.09 -10.32
CA ASN A 175 -0.32 -29.07 -9.48
C ASN A 175 -1.05 -28.42 -8.28
N LEU A 176 -0.81 -27.15 -8.00
CA LEU A 176 -1.48 -26.38 -6.95
C LEU A 176 -2.77 -25.66 -7.44
N GLY A 177 -3.22 -25.91 -8.67
CA GLY A 177 -4.45 -25.35 -9.26
C GLY A 177 -4.20 -24.24 -10.30
N ASP A 178 -5.22 -23.45 -10.63
CA ASP A 178 -5.05 -22.32 -11.55
C ASP A 178 -4.45 -21.09 -10.86
N ILE A 179 -3.69 -20.27 -11.61
CA ILE A 179 -3.28 -18.94 -11.15
C ILE A 179 -4.48 -18.00 -11.18
N ILE A 180 -5.16 -17.94 -10.03
CA ILE A 180 -6.41 -17.21 -9.88
C ILE A 180 -6.20 -15.69 -9.70
N ASN A 181 -5.03 -15.30 -9.20
CA ASN A 181 -4.68 -13.91 -8.93
C ASN A 181 -3.47 -13.47 -9.77
N LEU A 182 -3.68 -13.40 -11.08
CA LEU A 182 -2.66 -12.88 -11.99
C LEU A 182 -2.46 -11.37 -11.77
N PRO A 183 -1.21 -10.88 -11.88
CA PRO A 183 -0.94 -9.46 -11.91
C PRO A 183 -1.83 -8.77 -12.95
N PRO A 184 -2.33 -7.56 -12.69
CA PRO A 184 -3.03 -6.80 -13.71
C PRO A 184 -2.11 -6.59 -14.93
N PRO A 185 -2.64 -6.62 -16.16
CA PRO A 185 -1.86 -6.26 -17.33
C PRO A 185 -1.35 -4.82 -17.18
N SER A 186 -0.10 -4.60 -17.59
CA SER A 186 0.64 -3.33 -17.55
C SER A 186 -0.13 -2.17 -18.19
#